data_AF-A0A2S8PPV6-F1
#
_entry.id   AF-A0A2S8PPV6-F1
#
_cell.length_a   1.000
_cell.length_b   1.000
_cell.length_c   1.000
_cell.angle_alpha   90.00
_cell.angle_beta   90.00
_cell.angle_gamma   90.00
#
_symmetry.space_group_name_H-M   'P 1'
#
loop_
_entity.id
_entity.type
_entity.pdbx_description
1 polymer ?
#
loop_
_entity_poly.entity_id
_entity_poly.type
_entity_poly.pdbx_seq_one_letter_code
_entity_poly.pdbx_strand_id
1 'polypeptide(L)'
;MTIKQMIQENNRLRERMTPANRDYVEDVIIAVRSTRADRQQAEKKLLEVASDVLKAQEAGRTASQLYGEDPAVCARSIADALPKRKAIEGAAYYIMIPWAAFTFLFLVEAVFGLVAEWSGYAGEPINRISLLALIVLAAGSILLTELVTKTLNKPGSDDGSGKPKIDLKAIGVYLIILIIVMIIGFSMRTMLPVFTVNPWVSLVIGLVGLAGLRFIFLRRG
;
A
#
# COMPACT_ATOMS: atom_id res chain seq x y z
N MET A 1 -20.83 13.14 -5.28
CA MET A 1 -19.98 12.77 -6.42
C MET A 1 -19.00 11.69 -5.99
N THR A 2 -18.71 10.75 -6.88
CA THR A 2 -17.59 9.80 -6.69
C THR A 2 -16.26 10.48 -7.00
N ILE A 3 -15.15 9.92 -6.51
CA ILE A 3 -13.79 10.41 -6.83
C ILE A 3 -13.57 10.50 -8.34
N LYS A 4 -13.98 9.47 -9.09
CA LYS A 4 -13.84 9.45 -10.55
C LYS A 4 -14.59 10.60 -11.22
N GLN A 5 -15.80 10.91 -10.76
CA GLN A 5 -16.59 12.04 -11.26
C GLN A 5 -15.89 13.38 -10.98
N MET A 6 -15.34 13.57 -9.78
CA MET A 6 -14.61 14.80 -9.42
C MET A 6 -13.37 14.99 -10.28
N ILE A 7 -12.60 13.92 -10.53
CA ILE A 7 -11.42 13.98 -11.41
C ILE A 7 -11.82 14.32 -12.85
N GLN A 8 -12.87 13.68 -13.36
CA GLN A 8 -13.35 13.93 -14.72
C GLN A 8 -13.83 15.37 -14.90
N GLU A 9 -14.56 15.89 -13.92
CA GLU A 9 -15.03 17.27 -13.95
C GLU A 9 -13.87 18.26 -13.82
N ASN A 10 -12.91 17.98 -12.94
CA ASN A 10 -11.71 18.80 -12.82
C ASN A 10 -10.93 18.89 -14.15
N ASN A 11 -10.78 17.77 -14.86
CA ASN A 11 -10.15 17.76 -16.18
C ASN A 11 -10.90 18.63 -17.20
N ARG A 12 -12.24 18.57 -17.22
CA ARG A 12 -13.06 19.44 -18.09
C ARG A 12 -12.89 20.93 -17.77
N LEU A 13 -12.81 21.28 -16.49
CA LEU A 13 -12.56 22.67 -16.08
C LEU A 13 -11.17 23.14 -16.54
N ARG A 14 -10.15 22.27 -16.43
CA ARG A 14 -8.78 22.57 -16.86
C ARG A 14 -8.64 22.79 -18.36
N GLU A 15 -9.44 22.14 -19.19
CA GLU A 15 -9.47 22.36 -20.65
C GLU A 15 -9.93 23.78 -21.02
N ARG A 16 -10.66 24.46 -20.14
CA ARG A 16 -11.16 25.84 -20.33
C ARG A 16 -10.23 26.91 -19.76
N MET A 17 -9.14 26.52 -19.11
CA MET A 17 -8.18 27.45 -18.51
C MET A 17 -7.19 27.96 -19.55
N THR A 18 -6.62 29.15 -19.30
CA THR A 18 -5.41 29.59 -20.00
C THR A 18 -4.25 28.66 -19.66
N PRO A 19 -3.22 28.54 -20.52
CA PRO A 19 -2.06 27.69 -20.28
C PRO A 19 -1.42 27.94 -18.90
N ALA A 20 -1.18 29.20 -18.55
CA ALA A 20 -0.57 29.57 -17.26
C ALA A 20 -1.41 29.13 -16.05
N ASN A 21 -2.73 29.28 -16.10
CA ASN A 21 -3.62 28.85 -15.01
C ASN A 21 -3.72 27.33 -14.94
N ARG A 22 -3.73 26.65 -16.09
CA ARG A 22 -3.77 25.20 -16.18
C ARG A 22 -2.52 24.56 -15.57
N ASP A 23 -1.35 25.10 -15.90
CA ASP A 23 -0.05 24.58 -15.40
C ASP A 23 0.04 24.76 -13.88
N TYR A 24 -0.31 25.94 -13.36
CA TYR A 24 -0.37 26.19 -11.92
C TYR A 24 -1.29 25.18 -11.20
N VAL A 25 -2.52 24.98 -11.71
CA VAL A 25 -3.49 24.07 -11.10
C VAL A 25 -3.02 22.61 -11.18
N GLU A 26 -2.33 22.22 -12.26
CA GLU A 26 -1.74 20.88 -12.41
C GLU A 26 -0.70 20.59 -11.33
N ASP A 27 0.20 21.54 -11.07
CA ASP A 27 1.21 21.41 -10.03
C ASP A 27 0.58 21.28 -8.64
N VAL A 28 -0.46 22.08 -8.34
CA VAL A 28 -1.23 21.95 -7.10
C VAL A 28 -1.85 20.56 -6.98
N ILE A 29 -2.48 20.06 -8.04
CA ILE A 29 -3.10 18.72 -8.05
C ILE A 29 -2.08 17.63 -7.76
N ILE A 30 -0.92 17.66 -8.43
CA ILE A 30 0.14 16.67 -8.26
C ILE A 30 0.66 16.73 -6.82
N ALA A 31 0.93 17.93 -6.31
CA ALA A 31 1.46 18.12 -4.97
C ALA A 31 0.45 17.69 -3.88
N VAL A 32 -0.83 18.07 -3.99
CA VAL A 32 -1.88 17.64 -3.03
C VAL A 32 -2.06 16.13 -3.06
N ARG A 33 -2.12 15.50 -4.24
CA ARG A 33 -2.28 14.03 -4.37
C ARG A 33 -1.08 13.24 -3.84
N SER A 34 0.07 13.87 -3.76
CA SER A 34 1.28 13.28 -3.17
C SER A 34 1.30 13.34 -1.64
N THR A 35 0.36 14.06 -1.03
CA THR A 35 0.24 14.15 0.44
C THR A 35 -0.56 13.00 1.04
N ARG A 36 -0.60 12.96 2.37
CA ARG A 36 -1.46 12.02 3.13
C ARG A 36 -2.88 12.54 3.34
N ALA A 37 -3.32 13.61 2.67
CA ALA A 37 -4.69 14.08 2.79
C ALA A 37 -5.71 13.00 2.40
N ASP A 38 -6.88 13.02 3.04
CA ASP A 38 -8.00 12.15 2.70
C ASP A 38 -8.37 12.33 1.22
N ARG A 39 -8.45 11.22 0.48
CA ARG A 39 -8.55 11.27 -0.98
C ARG A 39 -9.86 11.91 -1.44
N GLN A 40 -10.96 11.61 -0.77
CA GLN A 40 -12.27 12.13 -1.17
C GLN A 40 -12.34 13.63 -0.91
N GLN A 41 -11.84 14.09 0.23
CA GLN A 41 -11.83 15.52 0.56
C GLN A 41 -10.81 16.30 -0.27
N ALA A 42 -9.65 15.71 -0.55
CA ALA A 42 -8.65 16.29 -1.44
C ALA A 42 -9.20 16.53 -2.84
N GLU A 43 -9.83 15.54 -3.48
CA GLU A 43 -10.39 15.72 -4.82
C GLU A 43 -11.56 16.72 -4.83
N LYS A 44 -12.36 16.76 -3.75
CA LYS A 44 -13.40 17.79 -3.61
C LYS A 44 -12.78 19.19 -3.55
N LYS A 45 -11.72 19.38 -2.78
CA LYS A 45 -11.04 20.67 -2.64
C LYS A 45 -10.31 21.07 -3.92
N LEU A 46 -9.69 20.12 -4.63
CA LEU A 46 -9.07 20.36 -5.93
C LEU A 46 -10.10 20.77 -7.00
N LEU A 47 -11.30 20.20 -6.97
CA LEU A 47 -12.40 20.61 -7.84
C LEU A 47 -12.86 22.05 -7.53
N GLU A 48 -12.93 22.42 -6.26
CA GLU A 48 -13.22 23.80 -5.83
C GLU A 48 -12.15 24.78 -6.32
N VAL A 49 -10.86 24.46 -6.13
CA VAL A 49 -9.73 25.26 -6.63
C VAL A 49 -9.84 25.46 -8.15
N ALA A 50 -10.08 24.40 -8.91
CA ALA A 50 -10.22 24.51 -10.36
C ALA A 50 -11.42 25.39 -10.77
N SER A 51 -12.55 25.29 -10.06
CA SER A 51 -13.71 26.16 -10.31
C SER A 51 -13.41 27.62 -9.98
N ASP A 52 -12.69 27.90 -8.91
CA ASP A 52 -12.40 29.26 -8.46
C ASP A 52 -11.37 29.93 -9.37
N VAL A 53 -10.37 29.19 -9.83
CA VAL A 53 -9.42 29.67 -10.85
C VAL A 53 -10.14 30.03 -12.14
N LEU A 54 -11.11 29.22 -12.58
CA LEU A 54 -11.86 29.51 -13.80
C LEU A 54 -12.72 30.79 -13.67
N LYS A 55 -13.38 30.98 -12.53
CA LYS A 55 -14.12 32.22 -12.22
C LYS A 55 -13.20 33.45 -12.15
N ALA A 56 -12.02 33.30 -11.52
CA ALA A 56 -11.04 34.36 -11.44
C ALA A 56 -10.48 34.73 -12.81
N GLN A 57 -10.29 33.74 -13.68
CA GLN A 57 -9.89 33.94 -15.08
C GLN A 57 -10.92 34.74 -15.86
N GLU A 58 -12.23 34.47 -15.67
CA GLU A 58 -13.31 35.27 -16.26
C GLU A 58 -13.27 36.74 -15.79
N ALA A 59 -12.79 36.98 -14.57
CA ALA A 59 -12.54 38.31 -14.01
C ALA A 59 -11.16 38.88 -14.34
N GLY A 60 -10.38 38.24 -15.23
CA GLY A 60 -9.06 38.70 -15.68
C GLY A 60 -7.91 38.47 -14.67
N ARG A 61 -8.10 37.64 -13.65
CA ARG A 61 -7.09 37.30 -12.64
C ARG A 61 -6.46 35.92 -12.92
N THR A 62 -5.17 35.78 -12.61
CA THR A 62 -4.46 34.49 -12.73
C THR A 62 -4.60 33.64 -11.46
N ALA A 63 -4.35 32.34 -11.58
CA ALA A 63 -4.32 31.42 -10.45
C ALA A 63 -3.27 31.84 -9.40
N SER A 64 -2.09 32.30 -9.85
CA SER A 64 -1.02 32.80 -8.98
C SER A 64 -1.41 34.06 -8.20
N GLN A 65 -2.24 34.93 -8.78
CA GLN A 65 -2.77 36.10 -8.06
C GLN A 65 -3.83 35.71 -7.01
N LEU A 66 -4.54 34.60 -7.21
CA LEU A 66 -5.58 34.14 -6.31
C LEU A 66 -5.03 33.28 -5.16
N TYR A 67 -4.09 32.39 -5.45
CA TYR A 67 -3.59 31.36 -4.53
C TYR A 67 -2.12 31.54 -4.14
N GLY A 68 -1.47 32.60 -4.62
CA GLY A 68 -0.05 32.88 -4.40
C GLY A 68 0.83 32.32 -5.52
N GLU A 69 2.06 32.82 -5.64
CA GLU A 69 2.95 32.50 -6.76
C GLU A 69 3.44 31.04 -6.78
N ASP A 70 3.58 30.41 -5.60
CA ASP A 70 4.11 29.05 -5.47
C ASP A 70 2.98 28.00 -5.33
N PRO A 71 2.77 27.14 -6.36
CA PRO A 71 1.82 26.04 -6.31
C PRO A 71 2.07 25.07 -5.15
N ALA A 72 3.32 24.85 -4.75
CA ALA A 72 3.68 23.91 -3.70
C ALA A 72 3.25 24.41 -2.32
N VAL A 73 3.34 25.72 -2.09
CA VAL A 73 2.86 26.35 -0.84
C VAL A 73 1.33 26.26 -0.75
N CYS A 74 0.63 26.53 -1.86
CA CYS A 74 -0.81 26.35 -1.95
C CYS A 74 -1.22 24.88 -1.70
N ALA A 75 -0.52 23.93 -2.31
CA ALA A 75 -0.79 22.51 -2.11
C ALA A 75 -0.58 22.06 -0.66
N ARG A 76 0.47 22.56 0.01
CA ARG A 76 0.73 22.28 1.42
C ARG A 76 -0.38 22.83 2.31
N SER A 77 -0.81 24.07 2.10
CA SER A 77 -1.90 24.67 2.89
C SER A 77 -3.22 23.91 2.71
N ILE A 78 -3.53 23.47 1.48
CA ILE A 78 -4.67 22.61 1.20
C ILE A 78 -4.53 21.27 1.95
N ALA A 79 -3.37 20.62 1.86
CA ALA A 79 -3.15 19.32 2.47
C ALA A 79 -3.20 19.37 4.01
N ASP A 80 -2.68 20.44 4.62
CA ASP A 80 -2.67 20.62 6.08
C ASP A 80 -4.06 20.94 6.64
N ALA A 81 -4.92 21.60 5.85
CA ALA A 81 -6.31 21.88 6.21
C ALA A 81 -7.23 20.65 6.10
N LEU A 82 -6.77 19.58 5.43
CA LEU A 82 -7.57 18.38 5.20
C LEU A 82 -7.25 17.29 6.23
N PRO A 83 -8.24 16.46 6.61
CA PRO A 83 -7.97 15.32 7.48
C PRO A 83 -7.03 14.36 6.76
N LYS A 84 -6.05 13.83 7.48
CA LYS A 84 -5.12 12.85 6.94
C LYS A 84 -5.81 11.49 6.78
N ARG A 85 -5.49 10.77 5.72
CA ARG A 85 -5.90 9.39 5.50
C ARG A 85 -5.49 8.57 6.72
N LYS A 86 -6.44 7.82 7.28
CA LYS A 86 -6.16 6.88 8.38
C LYS A 86 -5.21 5.82 7.87
N ALA A 87 -3.95 5.86 8.31
CA ALA A 87 -3.05 4.75 8.10
C ALA A 87 -3.49 3.59 8.99
N ILE A 88 -3.25 2.36 8.52
CA ILE A 88 -3.34 1.19 9.38
C ILE A 88 -2.11 1.26 10.29
N GLU A 89 -2.32 1.63 11.55
CA GLU A 89 -1.24 1.88 12.51
C GLU A 89 -1.24 0.87 13.66
N GLY A 90 -0.09 0.74 14.31
CA GLY A 90 0.09 -0.09 15.49
C GLY A 90 -0.20 -1.57 15.25
N ALA A 91 -0.90 -2.21 16.19
CA ALA A 91 -1.17 -3.65 16.16
C ALA A 91 -1.93 -4.11 14.91
N ALA A 92 -2.83 -3.29 14.36
CA ALA A 92 -3.58 -3.65 13.16
C ALA A 92 -2.65 -3.85 11.95
N TYR A 93 -1.57 -3.08 11.84
CA TYR A 93 -0.58 -3.22 10.78
C TYR A 93 0.18 -4.55 10.89
N TYR A 94 0.68 -4.86 12.09
CA TYR A 94 1.43 -6.10 12.36
C TYR A 94 0.56 -7.36 12.31
N ILE A 95 -0.75 -7.26 12.49
CA ILE A 95 -1.69 -8.38 12.29
C ILE A 95 -2.04 -8.55 10.81
N MET A 96 -2.16 -7.44 10.06
CA MET A 96 -2.50 -7.48 8.64
C MET A 96 -1.42 -8.18 7.80
N ILE A 97 -0.14 -7.97 8.10
CA ILE A 97 0.98 -8.54 7.35
C ILE A 97 0.94 -10.08 7.33
N PRO A 98 0.95 -10.79 8.48
CA PRO A 98 0.86 -12.25 8.49
C PRO A 98 -0.50 -12.75 8.00
N TRP A 99 -1.59 -12.01 8.25
CA TRP A 99 -2.90 -12.34 7.67
C TRP A 99 -2.86 -12.39 6.14
N ALA A 100 -2.24 -11.39 5.51
CA ALA A 100 -2.05 -11.35 4.08
C ALA A 100 -1.17 -12.51 3.60
N ALA A 101 -0.05 -12.76 4.28
CA ALA A 101 0.85 -13.86 3.95
C ALA A 101 0.15 -15.22 3.99
N PHE A 102 -0.64 -15.50 5.03
CA PHE A 102 -1.42 -16.73 5.12
C PHE A 102 -2.48 -16.83 4.04
N THR A 103 -3.20 -15.73 3.77
CA THR A 103 -4.20 -15.69 2.70
C THR A 103 -3.58 -16.11 1.35
N PHE A 104 -2.42 -15.55 1.01
CA PHE A 104 -1.71 -15.91 -0.22
C PHE A 104 -1.19 -17.35 -0.20
N LEU A 105 -0.63 -17.83 0.91
CA LEU A 105 -0.19 -19.21 1.05
C LEU A 105 -1.31 -20.19 0.72
N PHE A 106 -2.48 -20.03 1.34
CA PHE A 106 -3.61 -20.94 1.11
C PHE A 106 -4.17 -20.88 -0.32
N LEU A 107 -4.15 -19.70 -0.97
CA LEU A 107 -4.55 -19.58 -2.37
C LEU A 107 -3.56 -20.31 -3.30
N VAL A 108 -2.26 -20.16 -3.05
CA VAL A 108 -1.22 -20.82 -3.85
C VAL A 108 -1.30 -22.34 -3.68
N GLU A 109 -1.43 -22.83 -2.45
CA GLU A 109 -1.64 -24.25 -2.13
C GLU A 109 -2.93 -24.79 -2.78
N ALA A 110 -4.00 -24.01 -2.79
CA ALA A 110 -5.24 -24.40 -3.47
C ALA A 110 -5.03 -24.58 -4.98
N VAL A 111 -4.35 -23.62 -5.63
CA VAL A 111 -4.06 -23.70 -7.07
C VAL A 111 -3.19 -24.91 -7.38
N PHE A 112 -2.08 -25.10 -6.65
CA PHE A 112 -1.18 -26.24 -6.87
C PHE A 112 -1.87 -27.58 -6.61
N GLY A 113 -2.65 -27.69 -5.53
CA GLY A 113 -3.38 -28.91 -5.20
C GLY A 113 -4.45 -29.25 -6.24
N LEU A 114 -5.23 -28.27 -6.71
CA LEU A 114 -6.25 -28.50 -7.74
C LEU A 114 -5.63 -28.85 -9.10
N VAL A 115 -4.52 -28.22 -9.47
CA VAL A 115 -3.78 -28.56 -10.70
C VAL A 115 -3.21 -29.98 -10.62
N ALA A 116 -2.69 -30.38 -9.46
CA ALA A 116 -2.21 -31.74 -9.23
C ALA A 116 -3.34 -32.77 -9.34
N GLU A 117 -4.48 -32.52 -8.70
CA GLU A 117 -5.67 -33.39 -8.82
C GLU A 117 -6.15 -33.49 -10.28
N TRP A 118 -6.24 -32.36 -10.97
CA TRP A 118 -6.69 -32.32 -12.37
C TRP A 118 -5.73 -33.01 -13.34
N SER A 119 -4.43 -32.96 -13.07
CA SER A 119 -3.42 -33.67 -13.87
C SER A 119 -3.32 -35.17 -13.58
N GLY A 120 -4.12 -35.70 -12.65
CA GLY A 120 -4.10 -37.12 -12.27
C GLY A 120 -2.87 -37.50 -11.44
N TYR A 121 -2.29 -36.55 -10.70
CA TYR A 121 -1.14 -36.80 -9.84
C TYR A 121 -1.51 -37.77 -8.70
N ALA A 122 -0.85 -38.92 -8.67
CA ALA A 122 -1.07 -39.99 -7.68
C ALA A 122 0.04 -40.08 -6.62
N GLY A 123 0.87 -39.03 -6.48
CA GLY A 123 1.94 -38.99 -5.47
C GLY A 123 1.44 -38.55 -4.10
N GLU A 124 2.39 -38.28 -3.20
CA GLU A 124 2.10 -37.76 -1.86
C GLU A 124 1.30 -36.45 -1.91
N PRO A 125 0.37 -36.20 -0.97
CA PRO A 125 -0.38 -34.95 -0.92
C PRO A 125 0.57 -33.75 -0.93
N ILE A 126 0.50 -32.94 -2.00
CA ILE A 126 1.36 -31.76 -2.19
C ILE A 126 1.06 -30.71 -1.11
N ASN A 127 -0.20 -30.65 -0.67
CA ASN A 127 -0.70 -29.67 0.29
C ASN A 127 -0.42 -30.06 1.75
N ARG A 128 0.86 -30.25 2.09
CA ARG A 128 1.33 -30.53 3.45
C ARG A 128 1.94 -29.28 4.06
N ILE A 129 1.20 -28.66 4.98
CA ILE A 129 1.63 -27.45 5.67
C ILE A 129 2.05 -27.81 7.09
N SER A 130 3.30 -27.48 7.45
CA SER A 130 3.77 -27.60 8.83
C SER A 130 3.35 -26.39 9.65
N LEU A 131 3.01 -26.60 10.93
CA LEU A 131 2.74 -25.49 11.86
C LEU A 131 3.94 -24.53 11.93
N LEU A 132 5.14 -25.09 11.81
CA LEU A 132 6.39 -24.36 11.75
C LEU A 132 6.44 -23.38 10.57
N ALA A 133 6.10 -23.84 9.37
CA ALA A 133 6.08 -23.00 8.17
C ALA A 133 5.12 -21.82 8.35
N LEU A 134 4.00 -22.01 9.06
CA LEU A 134 3.08 -20.91 9.37
C LEU A 134 3.71 -19.87 10.31
N ILE A 135 4.38 -20.31 11.38
CA ILE A 135 5.07 -19.42 12.32
C ILE A 135 6.20 -18.65 11.61
N VAL A 136 7.01 -19.36 10.83
CA VAL A 136 8.12 -18.78 10.06
C VAL A 136 7.58 -17.79 9.02
N LEU A 137 6.48 -18.10 8.34
CA LEU A 137 5.85 -17.19 7.39
C LEU A 137 5.33 -15.93 8.08
N ALA A 138 4.68 -16.06 9.24
CA ALA A 138 4.21 -14.91 10.00
C ALA A 138 5.36 -14.00 10.46
N ALA A 139 6.37 -14.57 11.12
CA ALA A 139 7.53 -13.80 11.59
C ALA A 139 8.34 -13.22 10.41
N GLY A 140 8.59 -14.04 9.38
CA GLY A 140 9.35 -13.66 8.19
C GLY A 140 8.67 -12.55 7.40
N SER A 141 7.35 -12.59 7.24
CA SER A 141 6.59 -11.53 6.55
C SER A 141 6.68 -10.18 7.28
N ILE A 142 6.62 -10.17 8.61
CA ILE A 142 6.79 -8.97 9.43
C ILE A 142 8.22 -8.42 9.27
N LEU A 143 9.24 -9.25 9.49
CA LEU A 143 10.65 -8.87 9.38
C LEU A 143 10.99 -8.31 7.99
N LEU A 144 10.51 -8.96 6.93
CA LEU A 144 10.73 -8.52 5.55
C LEU A 144 10.04 -7.18 5.27
N THR A 145 8.83 -6.98 5.79
CA THR A 145 8.11 -5.72 5.63
C THR A 145 8.81 -4.57 6.35
N GLU A 146 9.29 -4.80 7.58
CA GLU A 146 10.09 -3.80 8.30
C GLU A 146 11.40 -3.47 7.57
N LEU A 147 12.08 -4.47 7.03
CA LEU A 147 13.30 -4.30 6.24
C LEU A 147 13.05 -3.39 5.03
N VAL A 148 12.02 -3.69 4.25
CA VAL A 148 11.64 -2.90 3.07
C VAL A 148 11.24 -1.48 3.48
N THR A 149 10.40 -1.34 4.51
CA THR A 149 9.91 -0.04 4.97
C THR A 149 11.05 0.83 5.48
N LYS A 150 11.99 0.27 6.25
CA LYS A 150 13.14 0.99 6.78
C LYS A 150 14.14 1.39 5.69
N THR A 151 14.33 0.55 4.68
CA THR A 151 15.20 0.88 3.53
C THR A 151 14.56 1.98 2.66
N LEU A 152 13.24 2.00 2.50
CA LEU A 152 12.53 3.00 1.69
C LEU A 152 12.28 4.33 2.43
N ASN A 153 11.97 4.30 3.74
CA ASN A 153 11.64 5.49 4.53
C ASN A 153 12.85 6.14 5.20
N LYS A 154 14.08 5.75 4.84
CA LYS A 154 15.26 6.45 5.34
C LYS A 154 15.21 7.87 4.77
N PRO A 155 15.09 8.93 5.59
CA PRO A 155 15.01 10.29 5.09
C PRO A 155 16.24 10.51 4.22
N GLY A 156 16.02 10.98 2.99
CA GLY A 156 17.10 11.49 2.16
C GLY A 156 17.86 12.47 3.02
N SER A 157 19.08 12.09 3.40
CA SER A 157 20.05 12.99 3.98
C SER A 157 20.07 14.21 3.08
N ASP A 158 19.84 15.37 3.71
CA ASP A 158 19.73 16.70 3.14
C ASP A 158 21.08 17.15 2.54
N ASP A 159 21.55 16.42 1.54
CA ASP A 159 22.78 16.72 0.82
C ASP A 159 22.62 16.25 -0.63
N GLY A 160 22.64 17.22 -1.55
CA GLY A 160 22.21 17.14 -2.95
C GLY A 160 22.99 16.19 -3.88
N SER A 161 23.65 15.16 -3.37
CA SER A 161 24.18 14.06 -4.18
C SER A 161 24.48 12.85 -3.30
N GLY A 162 23.71 11.77 -3.44
CA GLY A 162 24.01 10.55 -2.69
C GLY A 162 22.99 9.47 -2.90
N LYS A 163 23.36 8.44 -3.67
CA LYS A 163 22.61 7.18 -3.82
C LYS A 163 22.10 6.69 -2.45
N PRO A 164 20.89 6.11 -2.36
CA PRO A 164 20.36 5.59 -1.10
C PRO A 164 21.39 4.65 -0.47
N LYS A 165 22.03 5.08 0.63
CA LYS A 165 23.01 4.26 1.35
C LYS A 165 22.26 3.21 2.15
N ILE A 166 22.15 2.03 1.55
CA ILE A 166 21.61 0.84 2.19
C ILE A 166 22.38 0.58 3.50
N ASP A 167 21.66 0.54 4.61
CA ASP A 167 22.23 0.28 5.92
C ASP A 167 22.52 -1.21 6.08
N LEU A 168 23.69 -1.62 5.60
CA LEU A 168 24.11 -3.02 5.57
C LEU A 168 24.06 -3.67 6.97
N LYS A 169 24.22 -2.89 8.05
CA LYS A 169 24.13 -3.38 9.42
C LYS A 169 22.70 -3.73 9.82
N ALA A 170 21.73 -2.88 9.47
CA ALA A 170 20.32 -3.20 9.70
C ALA A 170 19.91 -4.45 8.91
N ILE A 171 20.29 -4.53 7.63
CA ILE A 171 20.03 -5.71 6.80
C ILE A 171 20.65 -6.97 7.43
N GLY A 172 21.90 -6.89 7.88
CA GLY A 172 22.60 -7.98 8.54
C GLY A 172 21.85 -8.50 9.77
N VAL A 173 21.34 -7.61 10.64
CA VAL A 173 20.58 -8.01 11.84
C VAL A 173 19.28 -8.73 11.48
N TYR A 174 18.50 -8.23 10.52
CA TYR A 174 17.25 -8.90 10.09
C TYR A 174 17.52 -10.25 9.41
N LEU A 175 18.59 -10.36 8.61
CA LEU A 175 19.01 -11.63 8.02
C LEU A 175 19.44 -12.64 9.09
N ILE A 176 20.16 -12.20 10.13
CA ILE A 176 20.54 -13.05 11.26
C ILE A 176 19.28 -13.54 12.00
N ILE A 177 18.31 -12.66 12.26
CA ILE A 177 17.03 -13.05 12.88
C ILE A 177 16.30 -14.08 12.02
N LEU A 178 16.22 -13.87 10.70
CA LEU A 178 15.59 -14.80 9.76
C LEU A 178 16.30 -16.17 9.77
N ILE A 179 17.63 -16.17 9.76
CA ILE A 179 18.44 -17.41 9.83
C ILE A 179 18.21 -18.12 11.17
N ILE A 180 18.16 -17.40 12.29
CA ILE A 180 17.86 -17.97 13.61
C ILE A 180 16.46 -18.59 13.62
N VAL A 181 15.44 -17.88 13.10
CA VAL A 181 14.07 -18.38 12.97
C VAL A 181 14.03 -19.64 12.08
N MET A 182 14.83 -19.67 11.01
CA MET A 182 14.92 -20.82 10.10
C MET A 182 15.66 -22.01 10.74
N ILE A 183 16.70 -21.77 11.58
CA ILE A 183 17.43 -22.81 12.31
C ILE A 183 16.57 -23.42 13.41
N ILE A 184 15.93 -22.59 14.23
CA ILE A 184 14.93 -23.03 15.22
C ILE A 184 13.81 -23.79 14.50
N GLY A 185 13.38 -23.23 13.37
CA GLY A 185 12.45 -23.81 12.42
C GLY A 185 12.80 -25.25 12.03
N PHE A 186 13.99 -25.40 11.49
CA PHE A 186 14.49 -26.68 11.01
C PHE A 186 14.69 -27.69 12.14
N SER A 187 15.18 -27.24 13.30
CA SER A 187 15.41 -28.09 14.47
C SER A 187 14.11 -28.63 15.08
N MET A 188 13.03 -27.83 15.08
CA MET A 188 11.72 -28.24 15.59
C MET A 188 10.81 -28.90 14.54
N ARG A 189 11.28 -29.09 13.29
CA ARG A 189 10.48 -29.64 12.19
C ARG A 189 9.92 -31.03 12.48
N THR A 190 10.61 -31.83 13.29
CA THR A 190 10.18 -33.17 13.72
C THR A 190 9.23 -33.17 14.93
N MET A 191 9.12 -32.05 15.66
CA MET A 191 8.30 -31.95 16.88
C MET A 191 6.94 -31.28 16.63
N LEU A 192 6.80 -30.47 15.58
CA LEU A 192 5.55 -29.80 15.27
C LEU A 192 4.69 -30.61 14.29
N PRO A 193 3.36 -30.64 14.48
CA PRO A 193 2.47 -31.39 13.62
C PRO A 193 2.48 -30.82 12.19
N VAL A 194 2.40 -31.74 11.23
CA VAL A 194 2.16 -31.44 9.82
C VAL A 194 0.71 -31.73 9.50
N PHE A 195 0.05 -30.81 8.80
CA PHE A 195 -1.34 -30.94 8.42
C PHE A 195 -1.44 -31.09 6.90
N THR A 196 -2.25 -32.05 6.46
CA THR A 196 -2.69 -32.14 5.07
C THR A 196 -3.98 -31.37 4.93
N VAL A 197 -4.00 -30.33 4.11
CA VAL A 197 -5.20 -29.53 3.88
C VAL A 197 -5.72 -29.84 2.49
N ASN A 198 -6.98 -30.25 2.39
CA ASN A 198 -7.62 -30.51 1.10
C ASN A 198 -7.57 -29.22 0.23
N PRO A 199 -7.24 -29.30 -1.07
CA PRO A 199 -7.12 -28.14 -1.95
C PRO A 199 -8.35 -27.22 -1.95
N TRP A 200 -9.56 -27.80 -1.88
CA TRP A 200 -10.81 -27.04 -1.78
C TRP A 200 -10.95 -26.29 -0.46
N VAL A 201 -10.49 -26.90 0.64
CA VAL A 201 -10.47 -26.23 1.95
C VAL A 201 -9.48 -25.08 1.95
N SER A 202 -8.28 -25.28 1.38
CA SER A 202 -7.31 -24.19 1.17
C SER A 202 -7.91 -23.05 0.34
N LEU A 203 -8.69 -23.37 -0.71
CA LEU A 203 -9.34 -22.36 -1.54
C LEU A 203 -10.34 -21.52 -0.71
N VAL A 204 -11.19 -22.18 0.08
CA VAL A 204 -12.16 -21.51 0.94
C VAL A 204 -11.46 -20.62 1.97
N ILE A 205 -10.41 -21.12 2.63
CA ILE A 205 -9.61 -20.34 3.59
C ILE A 205 -8.99 -19.12 2.91
N GLY A 206 -8.43 -19.28 1.71
CA GLY A 206 -7.87 -18.19 0.93
C GLY A 206 -8.91 -17.12 0.57
N LEU A 207 -10.11 -17.53 0.13
CA LEU A 207 -11.19 -16.60 -0.20
C LEU A 207 -11.72 -15.86 1.04
N VAL A 208 -11.86 -16.56 2.18
CA VAL A 208 -12.23 -15.94 3.46
C VAL A 208 -11.15 -14.96 3.92
N GLY A 209 -9.87 -15.32 3.76
CA GLY A 209 -8.74 -14.44 4.05
C GLY A 209 -8.76 -13.16 3.22
N LEU A 210 -9.07 -13.25 1.92
CA LEU A 210 -9.22 -12.11 1.01
C LEU A 210 -10.40 -11.22 1.41
N ALA A 211 -11.54 -11.82 1.74
CA ALA A 211 -12.70 -11.08 2.24
C ALA A 211 -12.36 -10.35 3.55
N GLY A 212 -11.65 -11.01 4.46
CA GLY A 212 -11.14 -10.43 5.71
C GLY A 212 -10.20 -9.25 5.48
N LEU A 213 -9.23 -9.37 4.57
CA LEU A 213 -8.36 -8.25 4.16
C LEU A 213 -9.19 -7.06 3.70
N ARG A 214 -10.13 -7.30 2.78
CA ARG A 214 -10.95 -6.25 2.20
C ARG A 214 -11.85 -5.56 3.23
N PHE A 215 -12.46 -6.32 4.13
CA PHE A 215 -13.50 -5.83 5.03
C PHE A 215 -12.94 -5.26 6.34
N ILE A 216 -11.87 -5.84 6.88
CA ILE A 216 -11.30 -5.43 8.18
C ILE A 216 -10.25 -4.35 7.97
N PHE A 217 -9.37 -4.52 6.98
CA PHE A 217 -8.19 -3.68 6.83
C PHE A 217 -8.36 -2.61 5.74
N LEU A 218 -9.04 -2.91 4.63
CA LEU A 218 -9.19 -1.96 3.51
C LEU A 218 -10.45 -1.08 3.56
N ARG A 219 -11.34 -1.25 4.54
CA ARG A 219 -12.66 -0.57 4.60
C ARG A 219 -12.64 0.83 5.22
N ARG A 220 -11.45 1.40 5.47
CA ARG A 220 -11.28 2.74 6.06
C ARG A 220 -10.55 3.71 5.11
N GLY A 221 -11.12 3.92 3.93
CA GLY A 221 -10.66 4.92 2.96
C GLY A 221 -11.71 5.22 1.91
#